data_AF-A0AAX1XFI5-F1
#
_entry.id   AF-A0AAX1XFI5-F1
#
_cell.length_a   1.000
_cell.length_b   1.000
_cell.length_c   1.000
_cell.angle_alpha   90.00
_cell.angle_beta   90.00
_cell.angle_gamma   90.00
#
_symmetry.space_group_name_H-M   'P 1'
#
loop_
_entity.id
_entity.type
_entity.pdbx_description
1 polymer ?
#
loop_
_entity_poly.entity_id
_entity_poly.type
_entity_poly.pdbx_seq_one_letter_code
_entity_poly.pdbx_strand_id
1 'polypeptide(L)'
;MDIFITILTGGTSGAIISWLARTWISERLKQSISFEYSQKLENYKTDLNAKVEAIKHDNQVSQLRTSLFFDHQREAYASLIAKVAEINEDWGYLADPEDGLWERVPYASYKELKSLMLKHQLFLDDESIMALELILDTYFRSFPFDPGDGTSHQNETSALLATCEYLQPRLASIFRSKIGMVKDEQHLKEVATLAGITYLNSYHFLTVEVPPKGVLNTREVENAADKVRLGLDNFTDLSRRLDVFDEYLSRDGGWIHEAQTKVKRTNAILRKFT
;
A
#
# COMPACT_ATOMS: atom_id res chain seq x y z
N MET A 1 93.22 -2.96 -55.82
CA MET A 1 92.98 -3.54 -54.48
C MET A 1 91.72 -2.90 -53.88
N ASP A 2 90.72 -2.61 -54.72
CA ASP A 2 89.67 -1.61 -54.39
C ASP A 2 88.28 -2.23 -54.32
N ILE A 3 88.07 -3.39 -54.96
CA ILE A 3 86.79 -4.11 -54.94
C ILE A 3 86.54 -4.76 -53.57
N PHE A 4 87.58 -5.29 -52.91
CA PHE A 4 87.45 -5.91 -51.59
C PHE A 4 87.18 -4.90 -50.46
N ILE A 5 87.76 -3.69 -50.52
CA ILE A 5 87.48 -2.63 -49.54
C ILE A 5 86.07 -2.08 -49.74
N THR A 6 85.59 -1.96 -50.98
CA THR A 6 84.22 -1.51 -51.29
C THR A 6 83.15 -2.53 -50.89
N ILE A 7 83.45 -3.83 -50.99
CA ILE A 7 82.54 -4.90 -50.53
C ILE A 7 82.57 -5.04 -48.99
N LEU A 8 83.73 -4.91 -48.34
CA LEU A 8 83.82 -4.93 -46.87
C LEU A 8 83.16 -3.71 -46.22
N THR A 9 83.36 -2.52 -46.80
CA THR A 9 82.75 -1.27 -46.31
C THR A 9 81.27 -1.17 -46.69
N GLY A 10 80.86 -1.69 -47.86
CA GLY A 10 79.45 -1.78 -48.27
C GLY A 10 78.62 -2.80 -47.48
N GLY A 11 79.21 -3.95 -47.11
CA GLY A 11 78.53 -4.99 -46.33
C GLY A 11 78.31 -4.63 -44.86
N THR A 12 79.29 -3.96 -44.24
CA THR A 12 79.20 -3.51 -42.84
C THR A 12 78.32 -2.26 -42.69
N SER A 13 78.40 -1.31 -43.61
CA SER A 13 77.50 -0.14 -43.63
C SER A 13 76.05 -0.52 -43.92
N GLY A 14 75.81 -1.46 -44.83
CA GLY A 14 74.46 -2.00 -45.09
C GLY A 14 73.83 -2.69 -43.88
N ALA A 15 74.61 -3.46 -43.12
CA ALA A 15 74.15 -4.14 -41.91
C ALA A 15 73.80 -3.14 -40.78
N ILE A 16 74.62 -2.09 -40.59
CA ILE A 16 74.37 -1.05 -39.58
C ILE A 16 73.12 -0.23 -39.93
N ILE A 17 72.95 0.14 -41.20
CA ILE A 17 71.77 0.88 -41.66
C ILE A 17 70.51 0.01 -41.54
N SER A 18 70.58 -1.27 -41.91
CA SER A 18 69.46 -2.21 -41.75
C SER A 18 69.09 -2.40 -40.28
N TRP A 19 70.07 -2.52 -39.39
CA TRP A 19 69.84 -2.63 -37.96
C TRP A 19 69.23 -1.35 -37.37
N LEU A 20 69.77 -0.17 -37.67
CA LEU A 20 69.21 1.12 -37.23
C LEU A 20 67.78 1.33 -37.75
N ALA A 21 67.51 1.01 -39.01
CA ALA A 21 66.18 1.10 -39.58
C ALA A 21 65.21 0.14 -38.90
N ARG A 22 65.63 -1.11 -38.65
CA ARG A 22 64.80 -2.11 -37.95
C ARG A 22 64.49 -1.68 -36.52
N THR A 23 65.49 -1.17 -35.80
CA THR A 23 65.32 -0.67 -34.43
C THR A 23 64.40 0.55 -34.41
N TRP A 24 64.61 1.52 -35.30
CA TRP A 24 63.78 2.72 -35.41
C TRP A 24 62.32 2.40 -35.77
N ILE A 25 62.08 1.51 -36.74
CA ILE A 25 60.73 1.06 -37.11
C ILE A 25 60.08 0.33 -35.94
N SER A 26 60.81 -0.55 -35.25
CA SER A 26 60.31 -1.27 -34.08
C SER A 26 59.96 -0.32 -32.92
N GLU A 27 60.80 0.68 -32.66
CA GLU A 27 60.56 1.69 -31.63
C GLU A 27 59.30 2.51 -31.95
N ARG A 28 59.13 2.92 -33.22
CA ARG A 28 57.97 3.68 -33.67
C ARG A 28 56.68 2.88 -33.65
N LEU A 29 56.71 1.61 -34.06
CA LEU A 29 55.55 0.72 -33.95
C LEU A 29 55.18 0.48 -32.49
N LYS A 30 56.16 0.26 -31.62
CA LYS A 30 55.93 0.10 -30.17
C LYS A 30 55.34 1.36 -29.55
N GLN A 31 55.82 2.54 -29.94
CA GLN A 31 55.26 3.82 -29.51
C GLN A 31 53.83 3.99 -29.99
N SER A 32 53.52 3.72 -31.27
CA SER A 32 52.16 3.89 -31.80
C SER A 32 51.18 2.93 -31.16
N ILE A 33 51.58 1.67 -30.95
CA ILE A 33 50.78 0.67 -30.25
C ILE A 33 50.53 1.12 -28.80
N SER A 34 51.57 1.58 -28.09
CA SER A 34 51.39 2.05 -26.71
C SER A 34 50.47 3.27 -26.62
N PHE A 35 50.58 4.18 -27.60
CA PHE A 35 49.72 5.36 -27.68
C PHE A 35 48.27 4.95 -27.92
N GLU A 36 48.01 4.06 -28.87
CA GLU A 36 46.66 3.56 -29.15
C GLU A 36 46.05 2.83 -27.95
N TYR A 37 46.84 2.01 -27.24
CA TYR A 37 46.39 1.37 -26.00
C TYR A 37 46.11 2.39 -24.89
N SER A 38 46.97 3.39 -24.70
CA SER A 38 46.74 4.44 -23.71
C SER A 38 45.47 5.25 -24.02
N GLN A 39 45.23 5.55 -25.29
CA GLN A 39 44.04 6.27 -25.73
C GLN A 39 42.78 5.42 -25.56
N LYS A 40 42.83 4.13 -25.91
CA LYS A 40 41.73 3.18 -25.65
C LYS A 40 41.44 3.08 -24.17
N LEU A 41 42.47 2.98 -23.32
CA LEU A 41 42.31 2.89 -21.88
C LEU A 41 41.69 4.17 -21.29
N GLU A 42 42.13 5.33 -21.74
CA GLU A 42 41.57 6.62 -21.32
C GLU A 42 40.10 6.74 -21.74
N ASN A 43 39.77 6.39 -22.99
CA ASN A 43 38.39 6.36 -23.48
C ASN A 43 37.51 5.37 -22.71
N TYR A 44 38.03 4.19 -22.36
CA TYR A 44 37.30 3.24 -21.51
C TYR A 44 37.09 3.78 -20.10
N LYS A 45 38.09 4.47 -19.53
CA LYS A 45 37.98 5.07 -18.21
C LYS A 45 36.95 6.21 -18.19
N THR A 46 36.92 7.05 -19.22
CA THR A 46 35.93 8.13 -19.33
C THR A 46 34.53 7.59 -19.57
N ASP A 47 34.36 6.60 -20.46
CA ASP A 47 33.06 5.92 -20.68
C ASP A 47 32.57 5.22 -19.41
N LEU A 48 33.46 4.53 -18.69
CA LEU A 48 33.10 3.85 -17.44
C LEU A 48 32.73 4.86 -16.35
N ASN A 49 33.49 5.96 -16.20
CA ASN A 49 33.14 7.02 -15.25
C ASN A 49 31.80 7.66 -15.59
N ALA A 50 31.51 7.93 -16.87
CA ALA A 50 30.23 8.47 -17.29
C ALA A 50 29.07 7.51 -16.97
N LYS A 51 29.26 6.20 -17.18
CA LYS A 51 28.28 5.17 -16.79
C LYS A 51 28.08 5.09 -15.27
N VAL A 52 29.16 5.16 -14.49
CA VAL A 52 29.09 5.14 -13.03
C VAL A 52 28.37 6.39 -12.51
N GLU A 53 28.65 7.57 -13.07
CA GLU A 53 27.94 8.80 -12.72
C GLU A 53 26.45 8.74 -13.08
N ALA A 54 26.11 8.22 -14.26
CA ALA A 54 24.72 8.01 -14.67
C ALA A 54 23.98 7.07 -13.71
N ILE A 55 24.57 5.91 -13.38
CA ILE A 55 23.98 4.96 -12.41
C ILE A 55 23.83 5.59 -11.03
N LYS A 56 24.84 6.35 -10.57
CA LYS A 56 24.79 7.03 -9.28
C LYS A 56 23.67 8.07 -9.26
N HIS A 57 23.54 8.87 -10.32
CA HIS A 57 22.47 9.85 -10.46
C HIS A 57 21.10 9.18 -10.48
N ASP A 58 20.92 8.11 -11.26
CA ASP A 58 19.65 7.38 -11.33
C ASP A 58 19.27 6.76 -9.98
N ASN A 59 20.24 6.22 -9.25
CA ASN A 59 20.03 5.73 -7.89
C ASN A 59 19.60 6.87 -6.93
N GLN A 60 20.23 8.05 -7.02
CA GLN A 60 19.83 9.22 -6.22
C GLN A 60 18.41 9.66 -6.53
N VAL A 61 18.04 9.74 -7.81
CA VAL A 61 16.67 10.09 -8.24
C VAL A 61 15.66 9.05 -7.76
N SER A 62 15.99 7.77 -7.86
CA SER A 62 15.16 6.68 -7.35
C SER A 62 14.94 6.79 -5.84
N GLN A 63 16.01 7.01 -5.07
CA GLN A 63 15.94 7.22 -3.62
C GLN A 63 15.07 8.42 -3.24
N LEU A 64 15.22 9.55 -3.94
CA LEU A 64 14.40 10.75 -3.72
C LEU A 64 12.92 10.49 -4.01
N ARG A 65 12.61 9.79 -5.12
CA ARG A 65 11.23 9.42 -5.46
C ARG A 65 10.61 8.52 -4.40
N THR A 66 11.35 7.52 -3.93
CA THR A 66 10.92 6.62 -2.87
C THR A 66 10.68 7.36 -1.56
N SER A 67 11.59 8.26 -1.16
CA SER A 67 11.42 9.11 0.02
C SER A 67 10.16 9.96 -0.07
N LEU A 68 9.95 10.64 -1.20
CA LEU A 68 8.78 11.48 -1.42
C LEU A 68 7.48 10.66 -1.36
N PHE A 69 7.47 9.46 -1.93
CA PHE A 69 6.33 8.55 -1.84
C PHE A 69 6.01 8.16 -0.39
N PHE A 70 7.03 7.78 0.40
CA PHE A 70 6.85 7.45 1.81
C PHE A 70 6.36 8.63 2.64
N ASP A 71 6.85 9.84 2.37
CA ASP A 71 6.39 11.05 3.05
C ASP A 71 4.90 11.32 2.76
N HIS A 72 4.47 11.19 1.50
CA HIS A 72 3.06 11.34 1.14
C HIS A 72 2.18 10.26 1.76
N GLN A 73 2.66 9.02 1.81
CA GLN A 73 1.94 7.91 2.44
C GLN A 73 1.78 8.14 3.95
N ARG A 74 2.85 8.58 4.63
CA ARG A 74 2.80 8.92 6.06
C ARG A 74 1.80 10.06 6.32
N GLU A 75 1.85 11.11 5.50
CA GLU A 75 0.93 12.25 5.60
C GLU A 75 -0.53 11.84 5.36
N ALA A 76 -0.79 10.99 4.36
CA ALA A 76 -2.10 10.44 4.08
C ALA A 76 -2.68 9.71 5.30
N TYR A 77 -1.92 8.77 5.88
CA TYR A 77 -2.39 8.02 7.04
C TYR A 77 -2.54 8.89 8.30
N ALA A 78 -1.60 9.82 8.53
CA ALA A 78 -1.64 10.74 9.67
C ALA A 78 -2.86 11.67 9.60
N SER A 79 -3.14 12.26 8.43
CA SER A 79 -4.30 13.13 8.25
C SER A 79 -5.62 12.37 8.40
N LEU A 80 -5.73 11.14 7.88
CA LEU A 80 -6.92 10.31 8.01
C LEU A 80 -7.20 9.93 9.46
N ILE A 81 -6.19 9.43 10.20
CA ILE A 81 -6.39 9.05 11.60
C ILE A 81 -6.66 10.26 12.50
N ALA A 82 -6.02 11.40 12.22
CA ALA A 82 -6.28 12.65 12.95
C ALA A 82 -7.72 13.11 12.73
N LYS A 83 -8.23 13.05 11.48
CA LYS A 83 -9.62 13.43 11.19
C LYS A 83 -10.62 12.47 11.82
N VAL A 84 -10.33 11.18 11.88
CA VAL A 84 -11.16 10.21 12.61
C VAL A 84 -11.21 10.53 14.10
N ALA A 85 -10.06 10.84 14.71
CA ALA A 85 -9.98 11.21 16.12
C ALA A 85 -10.76 12.51 16.41
N GLU A 86 -10.59 13.54 15.59
CA GLU A 86 -11.33 14.80 15.67
C GLU A 86 -12.84 14.56 15.61
N ILE A 87 -13.32 13.76 14.65
CA ILE A 87 -14.74 13.44 14.51
C ILE A 87 -15.27 12.71 15.75
N ASN A 88 -14.55 11.72 16.25
CA ASN A 88 -14.97 10.96 17.44
C ASN A 88 -15.03 11.85 18.68
N GLU A 89 -14.04 12.74 18.85
CA GLU A 89 -14.01 13.68 19.96
C GLU A 89 -15.18 14.68 19.88
N ASP A 90 -15.37 15.32 18.71
CA ASP A 90 -16.48 16.23 18.46
C ASP A 90 -17.84 15.56 18.67
N TRP A 91 -17.98 14.30 18.24
CA TRP A 91 -19.21 13.54 18.39
C TRP A 91 -19.45 13.14 19.86
N GLY A 92 -18.39 12.75 20.57
CA GLY A 92 -18.44 12.44 21.99
C GLY A 92 -18.83 13.64 22.85
N TYR A 93 -18.43 14.86 22.48
CA TYR A 93 -18.87 16.08 23.18
C TYR A 93 -20.38 16.36 23.08
N LEU A 94 -21.09 15.72 22.15
CA LEU A 94 -22.54 15.82 22.04
C LEU A 94 -23.28 14.86 22.99
N ALA A 95 -22.55 14.00 23.71
CA ALA A 95 -23.14 13.08 24.66
C ALA A 95 -23.66 13.83 25.90
N ASP A 96 -24.93 13.60 26.24
CA ASP A 96 -25.49 14.10 27.48
C ASP A 96 -25.07 13.20 28.65
N PRO A 97 -24.66 13.74 29.81
CA PRO A 97 -24.26 12.93 30.97
C PRO A 97 -25.36 12.05 31.57
N GLU A 98 -26.64 12.40 31.41
CA GLU A 98 -27.78 11.67 31.94
C GLU A 98 -28.42 10.76 30.88
N ASP A 99 -28.56 11.26 29.65
CA ASP A 99 -29.27 10.55 28.58
C ASP A 99 -28.35 9.80 27.60
N GLY A 100 -27.03 10.01 27.66
CA GLY A 100 -26.06 9.43 26.74
C GLY A 100 -26.00 10.14 25.39
N LEU A 101 -25.35 9.51 24.40
CA LEU A 101 -25.26 10.06 23.05
C LEU A 101 -26.45 9.60 22.21
N TRP A 102 -27.25 10.57 21.77
CA TRP A 102 -28.33 10.43 20.78
C TRP A 102 -28.10 11.28 19.54
N GLU A 103 -27.18 12.24 19.58
CA GLU A 103 -26.86 13.07 18.44
C GLU A 103 -26.12 12.27 17.36
N ARG A 104 -26.33 12.66 16.10
CA ARG A 104 -25.63 12.09 14.94
C ARG A 104 -24.23 12.68 14.78
N VAL A 105 -23.40 12.00 14.00
CA VAL A 105 -22.11 12.57 13.56
C VAL A 105 -22.37 13.87 12.79
N PRO A 106 -21.59 14.94 13.03
CA PRO A 106 -21.64 16.14 12.19
C PRO A 106 -21.43 15.80 10.71
N TYR A 107 -22.45 16.03 9.89
CA TYR A 107 -22.43 15.63 8.47
C TYR A 107 -21.28 16.27 7.67
N ALA A 108 -20.91 17.50 8.02
CA ALA A 108 -19.77 18.19 7.42
C ALA A 108 -18.47 17.41 7.66
N SER A 109 -18.20 17.02 8.91
CA SER A 109 -16.99 16.28 9.27
C SER A 109 -16.95 14.88 8.64
N TYR A 110 -18.09 14.18 8.56
CA TYR A 110 -18.21 12.92 7.79
C TYR A 110 -17.83 13.11 6.31
N LYS A 111 -18.38 14.14 5.66
CA LYS A 111 -18.10 14.45 4.25
C LYS A 111 -16.63 14.81 4.02
N GLU A 112 -16.02 15.54 4.94
CA GLU A 112 -14.60 15.88 4.91
C GLU A 112 -13.71 14.64 4.98
N LEU A 113 -13.98 13.70 5.90
CA LEU A 113 -13.24 12.44 5.98
C LEU A 113 -13.38 11.62 4.69
N LYS A 114 -14.59 11.52 4.15
CA LYS A 114 -14.83 10.83 2.86
C LYS A 114 -14.04 11.48 1.73
N SER A 115 -14.01 12.82 1.67
CA SER A 115 -13.22 13.57 0.69
C SER A 115 -11.72 13.33 0.86
N LEU A 116 -11.23 13.31 2.11
CA LEU A 116 -9.84 13.03 2.43
C LEU A 116 -9.43 11.62 2.01
N MET A 117 -10.29 10.62 2.25
CA MET A 117 -10.07 9.24 1.81
C MET A 117 -9.95 9.14 0.28
N LEU A 118 -10.83 9.82 -0.46
CA LEU A 118 -10.77 9.86 -1.93
C LEU A 118 -9.50 10.57 -2.44
N LYS A 119 -9.12 11.69 -1.80
CA LYS A 119 -7.88 12.43 -2.14
C LYS A 119 -6.64 11.55 -1.99
N HIS A 120 -6.60 10.71 -0.96
CA HIS A 120 -5.45 9.87 -0.64
C HIS A 120 -5.57 8.43 -1.15
N GLN A 121 -6.60 8.11 -1.95
CA GLN A 121 -6.93 6.75 -2.37
C GLN A 121 -5.76 5.99 -3.02
N LEU A 122 -4.88 6.68 -3.74
CA LEU A 122 -3.69 6.08 -4.37
C LEU A 122 -2.74 5.41 -3.34
N PHE A 123 -2.73 5.90 -2.10
CA PHE A 123 -1.85 5.43 -1.03
C PHE A 123 -2.55 4.44 -0.09
N LEU A 124 -3.84 4.17 -0.31
CA LEU A 124 -4.64 3.27 0.52
C LEU A 124 -4.72 1.92 -0.18
N ASP A 125 -4.21 0.89 0.48
CA ASP A 125 -4.39 -0.50 0.06
C ASP A 125 -5.73 -1.06 0.56
N ASP A 126 -6.07 -2.27 0.11
CA ASP A 126 -7.35 -2.90 0.46
C ASP A 126 -7.57 -3.02 1.98
N GLU A 127 -6.52 -3.28 2.77
CA GLU A 127 -6.63 -3.38 4.22
C GLU A 127 -6.98 -2.01 4.84
N SER A 128 -6.34 -0.94 4.37
CA SER A 128 -6.61 0.42 4.81
C SER A 128 -8.01 0.89 4.38
N ILE A 129 -8.40 0.61 3.13
CA ILE A 129 -9.70 1.01 2.59
C ILE A 129 -10.82 0.28 3.35
N MET A 130 -10.71 -1.04 3.55
CA MET A 130 -11.70 -1.81 4.31
C MET A 130 -11.91 -1.24 5.72
N ALA A 131 -10.82 -0.94 6.43
CA ALA A 131 -10.90 -0.40 7.79
C ALA A 131 -11.55 1.00 7.84
N LEU A 132 -11.21 1.88 6.87
CA LEU A 132 -11.81 3.22 6.75
C LEU A 132 -13.27 3.17 6.32
N GLU A 133 -13.64 2.30 5.39
CA GLU A 133 -15.02 2.09 4.97
C GLU A 133 -15.89 1.63 6.14
N LEU A 134 -15.37 0.75 7.00
CA LEU A 134 -16.10 0.33 8.20
C LEU A 134 -16.37 1.51 9.16
N ILE A 135 -15.41 2.43 9.33
CA ILE A 135 -15.61 3.67 10.09
C ILE A 135 -16.67 4.55 9.42
N LEU A 136 -16.55 4.78 8.10
CA LEU A 136 -17.50 5.61 7.35
C LEU A 136 -18.92 5.03 7.39
N ASP A 137 -19.07 3.71 7.28
CA ASP A 137 -20.34 3.00 7.38
C ASP A 137 -20.92 3.15 8.80
N THR A 138 -20.07 3.10 9.84
CA THR A 138 -20.49 3.30 11.23
C THR A 138 -20.99 4.73 11.46
N TYR A 139 -20.29 5.74 10.94
CA TYR A 139 -20.77 7.12 10.96
C TYR A 139 -22.06 7.30 10.17
N PHE A 140 -22.16 6.68 8.99
CA PHE A 140 -23.33 6.78 8.15
C PHE A 140 -24.59 6.22 8.84
N ARG A 141 -24.44 5.14 9.61
CA ARG A 141 -25.54 4.56 10.41
C ARG A 141 -26.04 5.47 11.53
N SER A 142 -25.31 6.52 11.91
CA SER A 142 -25.81 7.51 12.87
C SER A 142 -26.85 8.45 12.27
N PHE A 143 -26.94 8.55 10.94
CA PHE A 143 -27.93 9.42 10.29
C PHE A 143 -29.33 8.80 10.36
N PRO A 144 -30.37 9.65 10.51
CA PRO A 144 -31.74 9.18 10.50
C PRO A 144 -32.11 8.54 9.16
N PHE A 145 -32.96 7.52 9.20
CA PHE A 145 -33.47 6.81 8.03
C PHE A 145 -34.99 6.63 8.11
N ASP A 146 -35.65 6.57 6.95
CA ASP A 146 -37.08 6.30 6.82
C ASP A 146 -37.24 4.91 6.16
N PRO A 147 -37.79 3.91 6.87
CA PRO A 147 -38.04 2.58 6.32
C PRO A 147 -39.26 2.54 5.39
N GLY A 148 -39.91 3.69 5.12
CA GLY A 148 -41.11 3.82 4.29
C GLY A 148 -42.41 3.83 5.10
N ASP A 149 -42.33 3.95 6.42
CA ASP A 149 -43.48 4.08 7.32
C ASP A 149 -43.82 5.55 7.64
N GLY A 150 -43.04 6.50 7.12
CA GLY A 150 -43.23 7.93 7.33
C GLY A 150 -42.73 8.43 8.69
N THR A 151 -42.05 7.58 9.46
CA THR A 151 -41.39 7.95 10.71
C THR A 151 -39.87 7.93 10.53
N SER A 152 -39.20 8.94 11.09
CA SER A 152 -37.74 9.00 11.08
C SER A 152 -37.21 8.12 12.21
N HIS A 153 -36.51 7.06 11.86
CA HIS A 153 -35.81 6.20 12.83
C HIS A 153 -34.36 6.65 12.95
N GLN A 154 -33.76 6.46 14.11
CA GLN A 154 -32.35 6.69 14.35
C GLN A 154 -31.78 5.53 15.15
N ASN A 155 -30.59 5.07 14.78
CA ASN A 155 -29.89 4.04 15.54
C ASN A 155 -29.35 4.64 16.84
N GLU A 156 -29.17 3.80 17.86
CA GLU A 156 -28.45 4.18 19.07
C GLU A 156 -27.03 4.63 18.74
N THR A 157 -26.73 5.91 18.96
CA THR A 157 -25.46 6.50 18.52
C THR A 157 -24.31 6.25 19.51
N SER A 158 -24.63 6.00 20.78
CA SER A 158 -23.64 5.60 21.81
C SER A 158 -22.88 4.32 21.42
N ALA A 159 -23.60 3.26 20.99
CA ALA A 159 -22.97 2.01 20.54
C ALA A 159 -22.14 2.17 19.26
N LEU A 160 -22.54 3.10 18.38
CA LEU A 160 -21.80 3.42 17.16
C LEU A 160 -20.50 4.18 17.47
N LEU A 161 -20.53 5.16 18.38
CA LEU A 161 -19.32 5.84 18.85
C LEU A 161 -18.35 4.86 19.51
N ALA A 162 -18.84 3.99 20.41
CA ALA A 162 -18.01 2.95 21.03
C ALA A 162 -17.36 2.01 19.99
N THR A 163 -18.04 1.74 18.88
CA THR A 163 -17.48 0.97 17.76
C THR A 163 -16.34 1.74 17.07
N CYS A 164 -16.48 3.05 16.87
CA CYS A 164 -15.43 3.90 16.31
C CYS A 164 -14.22 4.01 17.26
N GLU A 165 -14.45 4.12 18.57
CA GLU A 165 -13.40 4.10 19.59
C GLU A 165 -12.67 2.76 19.64
N TYR A 166 -13.38 1.64 19.45
CA TYR A 166 -12.78 0.33 19.31
C TYR A 166 -11.87 0.25 18.07
N LEU A 167 -12.32 0.80 16.95
CA LEU A 167 -11.63 0.74 15.65
C LEU A 167 -10.43 1.67 15.54
N GLN A 168 -10.47 2.88 16.11
CA GLN A 168 -9.42 3.90 15.99
C GLN A 168 -8.00 3.39 16.35
N PRO A 169 -7.75 2.72 17.48
CA PRO A 169 -6.42 2.20 17.79
C PRO A 169 -5.98 1.06 16.85
N ARG A 170 -6.92 0.23 16.36
CA ARG A 170 -6.60 -0.82 15.36
C ARG A 170 -6.29 -0.21 14.00
N LEU A 171 -7.01 0.83 13.59
CA LEU A 171 -6.76 1.57 12.36
C LEU A 171 -5.35 2.18 12.37
N ALA A 172 -4.97 2.84 13.48
CA ALA A 172 -3.62 3.33 13.68
C ALA A 172 -2.57 2.21 13.60
N SER A 173 -2.87 1.03 14.15
CA SER A 173 -2.00 -0.15 14.04
C SER A 173 -1.82 -0.64 12.59
N ILE A 174 -2.92 -0.71 11.82
CA ILE A 174 -2.90 -1.08 10.40
C ILE A 174 -2.04 -0.06 9.64
N PHE A 175 -2.26 1.23 9.83
CA PHE A 175 -1.51 2.29 9.13
C PHE A 175 -0.02 2.28 9.49
N ARG A 176 0.34 2.06 10.76
CA ARG A 176 1.74 1.90 11.19
C ARG A 176 2.45 0.78 10.42
N SER A 177 1.76 -0.34 10.19
CA SER A 177 2.34 -1.44 9.40
C SER A 177 2.64 -1.05 7.94
N LYS A 178 1.88 -0.10 7.38
CA LYS A 178 2.04 0.37 5.99
C LYS A 178 3.22 1.31 5.80
N ILE A 179 3.61 2.02 6.85
CA ILE A 179 4.78 2.91 6.87
C ILE A 179 6.05 2.21 7.39
N GLY A 180 6.07 0.87 7.41
CA GLY A 180 7.24 0.07 7.77
C GLY A 180 7.51 -0.07 9.28
N MET A 181 6.53 0.26 10.14
CA MET A 181 6.61 -0.03 11.57
C MET A 181 6.14 -1.46 11.89
N VAL A 182 6.12 -1.82 13.18
CA VAL A 182 5.72 -3.14 13.68
C VAL A 182 4.36 -3.54 13.12
N LYS A 183 4.32 -4.71 12.47
CA LYS A 183 3.10 -5.31 11.93
C LYS A 183 2.37 -6.04 13.06
N ASP A 184 1.13 -5.65 13.30
CA ASP A 184 0.21 -6.35 14.18
C ASP A 184 -0.88 -7.02 13.34
N GLU A 185 -0.69 -8.31 13.06
CA GLU A 185 -1.63 -9.10 12.27
C GLU A 185 -2.94 -9.38 13.02
N GLN A 186 -2.91 -9.34 14.36
CA GLN A 186 -4.09 -9.55 15.19
C GLN A 186 -5.07 -8.39 15.02
N HIS A 187 -4.60 -7.14 15.09
CA HIS A 187 -5.48 -5.98 14.85
C HIS A 187 -6.12 -5.99 13.46
N LEU A 188 -5.39 -6.41 12.42
CA LEU A 188 -5.97 -6.56 11.09
C LEU A 188 -7.04 -7.66 11.06
N LYS A 189 -6.77 -8.81 11.68
CA LYS A 189 -7.73 -9.92 11.77
C LYS A 189 -9.00 -9.50 12.51
N GLU A 190 -8.88 -8.76 13.62
CA GLU A 190 -10.02 -8.24 14.39
C GLU A 190 -10.87 -7.29 13.55
N VAL A 191 -10.26 -6.31 12.86
CA VAL A 191 -11.00 -5.36 12.03
C VAL A 191 -11.67 -6.06 10.84
N ALA A 192 -10.98 -6.98 10.18
CA ALA A 192 -11.56 -7.75 9.08
C ALA A 192 -12.73 -8.65 9.56
N THR A 193 -12.61 -9.23 10.76
CA THR A 193 -13.68 -10.02 11.38
C THR A 193 -14.88 -9.14 11.71
N LEU A 194 -14.65 -7.96 12.27
CA LEU A 194 -15.72 -6.99 12.56
C LEU A 194 -16.42 -6.52 11.28
N ALA A 195 -15.65 -6.23 10.22
CA ALA A 195 -16.21 -5.87 8.92
C ALA A 195 -17.09 -7.01 8.37
N GLY A 196 -16.55 -8.23 8.35
CA GLY A 196 -17.25 -9.40 7.84
C GLY A 196 -18.57 -9.68 8.56
N ILE A 197 -18.55 -9.71 9.90
CA ILE A 197 -19.75 -9.95 10.70
C ILE A 197 -20.75 -8.80 10.58
N THR A 198 -20.28 -7.56 10.46
CA THR A 198 -21.14 -6.38 10.24
C THR A 198 -21.83 -6.47 8.89
N TYR A 199 -21.12 -6.77 7.80
CA TYR A 199 -21.71 -6.89 6.47
C TYR A 199 -22.73 -8.03 6.39
N LEU A 200 -22.43 -9.21 6.96
CA LEU A 200 -23.42 -10.29 7.01
C LEU A 200 -24.69 -9.90 7.76
N ASN A 201 -24.61 -9.03 8.78
CA ASN A 201 -25.78 -8.67 9.57
C ASN A 201 -26.48 -7.37 9.09
N SER A 202 -25.87 -6.60 8.20
CA SER A 202 -26.41 -5.32 7.72
C SER A 202 -27.30 -5.46 6.48
N TYR A 203 -27.10 -6.52 5.69
CA TYR A 203 -27.87 -6.78 4.48
C TYR A 203 -29.01 -7.78 4.71
N HIS A 204 -30.02 -7.76 3.83
CA HIS A 204 -31.20 -8.63 3.90
C HIS A 204 -31.41 -9.39 2.58
N PHE A 205 -30.72 -10.54 2.44
CA PHE A 205 -30.87 -11.49 1.34
C PHE A 205 -31.27 -12.87 1.88
N LEU A 206 -32.58 -13.12 1.91
CA LEU A 206 -33.16 -14.36 2.45
C LEU A 206 -32.71 -15.62 1.68
N THR A 207 -32.39 -15.49 0.40
CA THR A 207 -31.94 -16.58 -0.49
C THR A 207 -30.60 -17.20 -0.07
N VAL A 208 -29.76 -16.44 0.63
CA VAL A 208 -28.43 -16.87 1.10
C VAL A 208 -28.27 -16.79 2.62
N GLU A 209 -29.39 -16.67 3.35
CA GLU A 209 -29.41 -16.53 4.80
C GLU A 209 -28.55 -15.36 5.32
N VAL A 210 -28.73 -14.18 4.72
CA VAL A 210 -28.13 -12.92 5.16
C VAL A 210 -29.29 -12.02 5.62
N PRO A 211 -29.43 -11.65 6.90
CA PRO A 211 -28.55 -11.98 8.00
C PRO A 211 -28.61 -13.45 8.42
N PRO A 212 -27.50 -14.00 8.96
CA PRO A 212 -27.44 -15.40 9.38
C PRO A 212 -28.37 -15.68 10.55
N LYS A 213 -28.90 -16.91 10.59
CA LYS A 213 -29.59 -17.45 11.78
C LYS A 213 -28.55 -18.13 12.70
N GLY A 214 -28.74 -18.03 14.01
CA GLY A 214 -27.90 -18.71 15.00
C GLY A 214 -26.70 -17.87 15.47
N VAL A 215 -25.56 -18.52 15.72
CA VAL A 215 -24.44 -17.96 16.50
C VAL A 215 -23.79 -16.71 15.87
N LEU A 216 -23.82 -16.55 14.54
CA LEU A 216 -23.25 -15.36 13.87
C LEU A 216 -24.24 -14.17 13.75
N ASN A 217 -25.45 -14.31 14.29
CA ASN A 217 -26.42 -13.22 14.32
C ASN A 217 -26.03 -12.21 15.41
N THR A 218 -25.92 -10.94 15.04
CA THR A 218 -25.47 -9.88 15.96
C THR A 218 -26.58 -8.92 16.40
N ARG A 219 -27.86 -9.28 16.21
CA ARG A 219 -28.98 -8.41 16.61
C ARG A 219 -28.99 -8.05 18.10
N GLU A 220 -28.56 -8.97 18.96
CA GLU A 220 -28.50 -8.77 20.42
C GLU A 220 -27.10 -8.42 20.92
N VAL A 221 -26.13 -8.27 20.01
CA VAL A 221 -24.74 -7.94 20.36
C VAL A 221 -24.47 -6.53 19.89
N GLU A 222 -24.33 -5.59 20.82
CA GLU A 222 -24.08 -4.19 20.48
C GLU A 222 -22.58 -3.89 20.37
N ASN A 223 -21.80 -4.35 21.35
CA ASN A 223 -20.37 -4.08 21.47
C ASN A 223 -19.53 -4.68 20.32
N ALA A 224 -18.65 -3.86 19.74
CA ALA A 224 -17.70 -4.25 18.70
C ALA A 224 -16.74 -5.37 19.15
N ALA A 225 -16.25 -5.33 20.39
CA ALA A 225 -15.34 -6.35 20.92
C ALA A 225 -16.01 -7.73 21.00
N ASP A 226 -17.28 -7.76 21.42
CA ASP A 226 -18.06 -9.00 21.49
C ASP A 226 -18.40 -9.55 20.10
N LYS A 227 -18.72 -8.68 19.13
CA LYS A 227 -18.88 -9.07 17.72
C LYS A 227 -17.61 -9.70 17.16
N VAL A 228 -16.46 -9.11 17.45
CA VAL A 228 -15.16 -9.65 17.05
C VAL A 228 -14.92 -11.01 17.69
N ARG A 229 -15.10 -11.13 19.01
CA ARG A 229 -14.94 -12.41 19.71
C ARG A 229 -15.85 -13.50 19.11
N LEU A 230 -17.13 -13.19 18.90
CA LEU A 230 -18.09 -14.08 18.29
C LEU A 230 -17.66 -14.55 16.88
N GLY A 231 -17.17 -13.61 16.07
CA GLY A 231 -16.66 -13.88 14.74
C GLY A 231 -15.36 -14.68 14.74
N LEU A 232 -14.46 -14.47 15.71
CA LEU A 232 -13.23 -15.22 15.87
C LEU A 232 -13.48 -16.65 16.37
N ASP A 233 -14.38 -16.82 17.33
CA ASP A 233 -14.77 -18.12 17.87
C ASP A 233 -15.45 -19.01 16.81
N ASN A 234 -16.09 -18.37 15.81
CA ASN A 234 -16.80 -19.04 14.71
C ASN A 234 -16.20 -18.71 13.34
N PHE A 235 -14.89 -18.46 13.29
CA PHE A 235 -14.20 -17.90 12.12
C PHE A 235 -14.43 -18.69 10.83
N THR A 236 -14.38 -20.03 10.90
CA THR A 236 -14.61 -20.89 9.73
C THR A 236 -16.03 -20.75 9.18
N ASP A 237 -17.05 -20.63 10.04
CA ASP A 237 -18.43 -20.43 9.57
C ASP A 237 -18.62 -19.02 9.01
N LEU A 238 -17.98 -18.01 9.62
CA LEU A 238 -17.99 -16.63 9.13
C LEU A 238 -17.40 -16.54 7.72
N SER A 239 -16.21 -17.09 7.50
CA SER A 239 -15.56 -17.10 6.18
C SER A 239 -16.42 -17.82 5.15
N ARG A 240 -16.94 -19.00 5.49
CA ARG A 240 -17.81 -19.77 4.58
C ARG A 240 -19.07 -19.01 4.19
N ARG A 241 -19.71 -18.29 5.12
CA ARG A 241 -20.91 -17.50 4.82
C ARG A 241 -20.58 -16.28 3.96
N LEU A 242 -19.44 -15.62 4.19
CA LEU A 242 -18.96 -14.53 3.34
C LEU A 242 -18.64 -15.02 1.92
N ASP A 243 -18.10 -16.23 1.75
CA ASP A 243 -17.88 -16.84 0.44
C ASP A 243 -19.20 -17.02 -0.33
N VAL A 244 -20.21 -17.62 0.31
CA VAL A 244 -21.55 -17.81 -0.28
C VAL A 244 -22.18 -16.46 -0.63
N PHE A 245 -22.00 -15.46 0.23
CA PHE A 245 -22.55 -14.13 0.00
C PHE A 245 -21.86 -13.41 -1.16
N ASP A 246 -20.52 -13.47 -1.26
CA ASP A 246 -19.75 -12.93 -2.38
C ASP A 246 -20.12 -13.59 -3.72
N GLU A 247 -20.27 -14.92 -3.74
CA GLU A 247 -20.71 -15.66 -4.92
C GLU A 247 -22.10 -15.21 -5.38
N TYR A 248 -23.02 -15.03 -4.44
CA TYR A 248 -24.37 -14.53 -4.73
C TYR A 248 -24.37 -13.11 -5.27
N LEU A 249 -23.62 -12.20 -4.64
CA LEU A 249 -23.51 -10.81 -5.08
C LEU A 249 -22.80 -10.69 -6.44
N SER A 250 -21.97 -11.66 -6.81
CA SER A 250 -21.26 -11.70 -8.09
C SER A 250 -22.10 -12.22 -9.25
N ARG A 251 -23.32 -12.69 -9.00
CA ARG A 251 -24.25 -13.11 -10.07
C ARG A 251 -24.64 -11.93 -10.95
N ASP A 252 -24.86 -12.21 -12.24
CA ASP A 252 -25.34 -11.25 -13.24
C ASP A 252 -24.52 -9.94 -13.35
N GLY A 253 -23.21 -10.03 -13.08
CA GLY A 253 -22.29 -8.89 -13.23
C GLY A 253 -22.25 -7.94 -12.03
N GLY A 254 -22.88 -8.28 -10.90
CA GLY A 254 -22.76 -7.50 -9.66
C GLY A 254 -23.90 -6.50 -9.46
N TRP A 255 -25.13 -6.98 -9.26
CA TRP A 255 -26.32 -6.10 -9.21
C TRP A 255 -26.27 -5.03 -8.10
N ILE A 256 -25.47 -5.26 -7.04
CA ILE A 256 -25.17 -4.28 -5.98
C ILE A 256 -23.65 -4.17 -5.83
N HIS A 257 -23.04 -3.39 -6.72
CA HIS A 257 -21.58 -3.25 -6.81
C HIS A 257 -20.90 -2.81 -5.51
N GLU A 258 -21.52 -1.95 -4.71
CA GLU A 258 -20.94 -1.48 -3.45
C GLU A 258 -20.82 -2.63 -2.43
N ALA A 259 -21.92 -3.35 -2.19
CA ALA A 259 -21.95 -4.50 -1.27
C ALA A 259 -20.98 -5.59 -1.74
N GLN A 260 -20.97 -5.88 -3.04
CA GLN A 260 -20.06 -6.86 -3.62
C GLN A 260 -18.60 -6.48 -3.36
N THR A 261 -18.22 -5.22 -3.63
CA THR A 261 -16.84 -4.75 -3.45
C THR A 261 -16.40 -4.86 -1.99
N LYS A 262 -17.26 -4.44 -1.04
CA LYS A 262 -16.99 -4.50 0.40
C LYS A 262 -16.81 -5.94 0.89
N VAL A 263 -17.75 -6.83 0.53
CA VAL A 263 -17.72 -8.25 0.94
C VAL A 263 -16.52 -8.96 0.32
N LYS A 264 -16.28 -8.78 -0.98
CA LYS A 264 -15.14 -9.39 -1.69
C LYS A 264 -13.80 -8.97 -1.12
N ARG A 265 -13.61 -7.67 -0.87
CA ARG A 265 -12.38 -7.14 -0.25
C ARG A 265 -12.15 -7.72 1.13
N THR A 266 -13.19 -7.70 1.97
CA THR A 266 -13.12 -8.22 3.34
C THR A 266 -12.80 -9.71 3.37
N ASN A 267 -13.46 -10.47 2.49
CA ASN A 267 -13.24 -11.90 2.37
C ASN A 267 -11.80 -12.22 1.90
N ALA A 268 -11.28 -11.49 0.91
CA ALA A 268 -9.90 -11.63 0.46
C ALA A 268 -8.87 -11.36 1.58
N ILE A 269 -9.15 -10.42 2.48
CA ILE A 269 -8.30 -10.16 3.65
C ILE A 269 -8.44 -11.28 4.69
N LEU A 270 -9.67 -11.72 4.99
CA LEU A 270 -9.91 -12.81 5.95
C LEU A 270 -9.23 -14.12 5.55
N ARG A 271 -9.21 -14.44 4.25
CA ARG A 271 -8.52 -15.63 3.71
C ARG A 271 -7.00 -15.65 3.97
N LYS A 272 -6.39 -14.52 4.35
CA LYS A 272 -4.98 -14.48 4.77
C LYS A 272 -4.75 -15.16 6.13
N PHE A 273 -5.81 -15.41 6.89
CA PHE A 273 -5.78 -15.92 8.26
C PHE A 273 -6.45 -17.30 8.42
N THR A 274 -6.85 -17.92 7.32
CA THR A 274 -7.45 -19.27 7.24
C THR A 274 -6.40 -20.26 6.75
#